data_AF-A0A2B7XT99-F1
#
_entry.id   AF-A0A2B7XT99-F1
#
_cell.length_a   1.000
_cell.length_b   1.000
_cell.length_c   1.000
_cell.angle_alpha   90.00
_cell.angle_beta   90.00
_cell.angle_gamma   90.00
#
_symmetry.space_group_name_H-M   'P 1'
#
loop_
_entity.id
_entity.type
_entity.pdbx_description
1 polymer ?
#
loop_
_entity_poly.entity_id
_entity_poly.type
_entity_poly.pdbx_seq_one_letter_code
_entity_poly.pdbx_strand_id
1 'polypeptide(L)'
;MASPIDTFTQHPLHLDPTTKAITAPSSSSPALTAELDALNQLHRALLNLDSPNTPPPPKPVNPKRSAQIAKLRETANTAFRKSSFGEAIKLYTYAIDMALGRPTWEHIGLVREELPPLFTNRAQAYMAQQQWAEGYVDAKSSIEITATGNSKSWWRGGKCLVEMGRWEEARQWIEKGLEIEGVNGEGSRELKALMEDVERGLGRERASRG
;
A
#
# COMPACT_ATOMS: atom_id res chain seq x y z
N MET A 1 -47.11 5.18 -27.19
CA MET A 1 -46.28 6.22 -26.54
C MET A 1 -45.49 5.52 -25.46
N ALA A 2 -44.18 5.29 -25.67
CA ALA A 2 -43.34 4.54 -24.73
C ALA A 2 -43.06 5.39 -23.48
N SER A 3 -43.16 4.77 -22.31
CA SER A 3 -42.97 5.37 -20.99
C SER A 3 -41.51 5.83 -20.80
N PRO A 4 -41.23 6.91 -20.04
CA PRO A 4 -39.88 7.41 -19.78
C PRO A 4 -38.96 6.48 -18.92
N ILE A 5 -39.39 5.24 -18.67
CA ILE A 5 -38.69 4.24 -17.84
C ILE A 5 -37.61 3.47 -18.64
N ASP A 6 -37.61 3.53 -19.98
CA ASP A 6 -36.66 2.82 -20.85
C ASP A 6 -35.58 3.74 -21.44
N THR A 7 -35.00 4.64 -20.64
CA THR A 7 -33.93 5.53 -21.14
C THR A 7 -32.55 5.04 -20.68
N PHE A 8 -31.83 4.37 -21.58
CA PHE A 8 -30.39 4.12 -21.44
C PHE A 8 -29.65 4.50 -22.73
N THR A 9 -28.38 4.89 -22.60
CA THR A 9 -27.52 5.13 -23.75
C THR A 9 -26.95 3.81 -24.24
N GLN A 10 -27.33 3.38 -25.44
CA GLN A 10 -26.81 2.16 -26.02
C GLN A 10 -25.34 2.34 -26.45
N HIS A 11 -24.46 1.48 -25.93
CA HIS A 11 -23.06 1.42 -26.36
C HIS A 11 -22.82 0.24 -27.33
N PRO A 12 -21.99 0.42 -28.37
CA PRO A 12 -21.66 -0.63 -29.32
C PRO A 12 -20.62 -1.60 -28.72
N LEU A 13 -21.09 -2.52 -27.87
CA LEU A 13 -20.27 -3.52 -27.20
C LEU A 13 -20.13 -4.80 -28.05
N HIS A 14 -18.96 -5.43 -27.96
CA HIS A 14 -18.64 -6.69 -28.62
C HIS A 14 -18.12 -7.71 -27.60
N LEU A 15 -18.74 -8.90 -27.57
CA LEU A 15 -18.34 -10.03 -26.73
C LEU A 15 -17.45 -10.98 -27.55
N ASP A 16 -16.25 -11.25 -27.05
CA ASP A 16 -15.41 -12.33 -27.57
C ASP A 16 -15.95 -13.69 -27.07
N PRO A 17 -16.35 -14.62 -27.96
CA PRO A 17 -16.95 -15.89 -27.57
C PRO A 17 -15.96 -16.83 -26.86
N THR A 18 -14.65 -16.66 -27.06
CA THR A 18 -13.61 -17.52 -26.49
C THR A 18 -13.13 -16.97 -25.14
N THR A 19 -12.76 -15.68 -25.10
CA THR A 19 -12.24 -15.08 -23.85
C THR A 19 -13.34 -14.61 -22.90
N LYS A 20 -14.58 -14.53 -23.39
CA LYS A 20 -15.73 -13.92 -22.71
C LYS A 20 -15.51 -12.44 -22.34
N ALA A 21 -14.51 -11.79 -22.93
CA ALA A 21 -14.23 -10.39 -22.70
C ALA A 21 -15.18 -9.49 -23.50
N ILE A 22 -15.63 -8.40 -22.86
CA ILE A 22 -16.44 -7.37 -23.50
C ILE A 22 -15.53 -6.21 -23.90
N THR A 23 -15.67 -5.73 -25.13
CA THR A 23 -14.89 -4.64 -25.74
C THR A 23 -15.80 -3.64 -26.44
N ALA A 24 -15.33 -2.42 -26.70
CA ALA A 24 -16.07 -1.39 -27.45
C ALA A 24 -15.21 -0.86 -28.62
N PRO A 25 -15.05 -1.63 -29.72
CA PRO A 25 -14.09 -1.31 -30.78
C PRO A 25 -14.38 0.00 -31.51
N SER A 26 -15.63 0.44 -31.53
CA SER A 26 -16.06 1.69 -32.18
C SER A 26 -16.19 2.87 -31.22
N SER A 27 -15.79 2.73 -29.96
CA SER A 27 -15.80 3.81 -28.97
C SER A 27 -14.37 4.17 -28.56
N SER A 28 -14.03 5.46 -28.60
CA SER A 28 -12.74 5.99 -28.16
C SER A 28 -12.79 6.62 -26.77
N SER A 29 -13.83 6.33 -25.96
CA SER A 29 -14.00 6.89 -24.63
C SER A 29 -13.08 6.18 -23.62
N PRO A 30 -12.10 6.88 -23.00
CA PRO A 30 -11.21 6.26 -22.02
C PRO A 30 -11.95 5.74 -20.79
N ALA A 31 -13.03 6.41 -20.39
CA ALA A 31 -13.86 5.99 -19.27
C ALA A 31 -14.56 4.65 -19.57
N LEU A 32 -15.12 4.47 -20.77
CA LEU A 32 -15.74 3.22 -21.16
C LEU A 32 -14.72 2.08 -21.22
N THR A 33 -13.54 2.33 -21.76
CA THR A 33 -12.46 1.32 -21.79
C THR A 33 -12.08 0.88 -20.38
N ALA A 34 -11.88 1.82 -19.44
CA ALA A 34 -11.54 1.50 -18.05
C ALA A 34 -12.63 0.67 -17.35
N GLU A 35 -13.91 1.00 -17.57
CA GLU A 35 -15.04 0.24 -17.00
C GLU A 35 -15.14 -1.17 -17.59
N LEU A 36 -14.90 -1.33 -18.90
CA LEU A 36 -14.86 -2.65 -19.53
C LEU A 36 -13.69 -3.51 -19.03
N ASP A 37 -12.53 -2.91 -18.79
CA ASP A 37 -11.40 -3.61 -18.17
C ASP A 37 -11.74 -4.06 -16.74
N ALA A 38 -12.37 -3.20 -15.94
CA ALA A 38 -12.84 -3.55 -14.60
C ALA A 38 -13.89 -4.67 -14.63
N LEU A 39 -14.84 -4.61 -15.57
CA LEU A 39 -15.86 -5.65 -15.77
C LEU A 39 -15.23 -6.99 -16.16
N ASN A 40 -14.27 -6.99 -17.08
CA ASN A 40 -13.55 -8.19 -17.51
C ASN A 40 -12.71 -8.79 -16.37
N GLN A 41 -12.08 -7.96 -15.54
CA GLN A 41 -11.38 -8.41 -14.34
C GLN A 41 -12.34 -9.02 -13.32
N LEU A 42 -13.49 -8.39 -13.08
CA LEU A 42 -14.53 -8.91 -12.19
C LEU A 42 -15.07 -10.26 -12.69
N HIS A 43 -15.35 -10.39 -13.99
CA HIS A 43 -15.84 -11.65 -14.57
C HIS A 43 -14.85 -12.80 -14.31
N ARG A 44 -13.55 -12.59 -14.58
CA ARG A 44 -12.51 -13.60 -14.30
C ARG A 44 -12.42 -13.92 -12.81
N ALA A 45 -12.56 -12.93 -11.93
CA ALA A 45 -12.55 -13.15 -10.49
C ALA A 45 -13.74 -14.00 -10.02
N LEU A 46 -14.94 -13.77 -10.57
CA LEU A 46 -16.14 -14.55 -10.27
C LEU A 46 -16.06 -15.99 -10.78
N LEU A 47 -15.43 -16.22 -11.93
CA LEU A 47 -15.20 -17.59 -12.44
C LEU A 47 -14.22 -18.40 -11.58
N ASN A 48 -13.35 -17.72 -10.83
CA ASN A 48 -12.42 -18.36 -9.90
C ASN A 48 -13.02 -18.62 -8.51
N LEU A 49 -14.27 -18.21 -8.27
CA LEU A 49 -15.00 -18.57 -7.06
C LEU A 49 -15.50 -20.02 -7.15
N ASP A 50 -15.71 -20.64 -5.98
CA ASP A 50 -16.43 -21.90 -5.91
C ASP A 50 -17.91 -21.68 -6.28
N SER A 51 -18.58 -22.72 -6.80
CA SER A 51 -20.02 -22.69 -7.10
C SER A 51 -20.80 -22.16 -5.88
N PRO A 52 -21.69 -21.15 -6.03
CA PRO A 52 -22.41 -20.75 -7.25
C PRO A 52 -21.83 -19.53 -8.00
N ASN A 53 -20.54 -19.24 -7.87
CA ASN A 53 -19.86 -18.08 -8.52
C ASN A 53 -20.44 -16.71 -8.12
N THR A 54 -21.20 -16.66 -7.03
CA THR A 54 -21.64 -15.42 -6.40
C THR A 54 -20.72 -15.10 -5.23
N PRO A 55 -20.29 -13.83 -5.06
CA PRO A 55 -19.49 -13.43 -3.91
C PRO A 55 -20.16 -13.84 -2.59
N PRO A 56 -19.44 -14.52 -1.68
CA PRO A 56 -19.96 -14.80 -0.35
C PRO A 56 -20.15 -13.49 0.44
N PRO A 57 -20.93 -13.50 1.52
CA PRO A 57 -21.00 -12.35 2.43
C PRO A 57 -19.58 -11.99 2.94
N PRO A 58 -19.26 -10.70 3.16
CA PRO A 58 -17.92 -10.27 3.58
C PRO A 58 -17.42 -10.88 4.90
N LYS A 59 -18.31 -11.49 5.69
CA LYS A 59 -18.00 -12.25 6.90
C LYS A 59 -18.79 -13.56 6.85
N PRO A 60 -18.20 -14.72 7.21
CA PRO A 60 -16.81 -14.92 7.63
C PRO A 60 -15.81 -14.90 6.46
N VAL A 61 -14.57 -14.44 6.69
CA VAL A 61 -13.51 -14.39 5.66
C VAL A 61 -12.72 -15.70 5.64
N ASN A 62 -12.34 -16.17 4.46
CA ASN A 62 -11.45 -17.31 4.29
C ASN A 62 -10.02 -16.97 4.78
N PRO A 63 -9.49 -17.67 5.81
CA PRO A 63 -8.19 -17.33 6.40
C PRO A 63 -6.99 -17.73 5.53
N LYS A 64 -7.19 -18.50 4.45
CA LYS A 64 -6.10 -19.08 3.65
C LYS A 64 -5.14 -18.02 3.09
N ARG A 65 -5.69 -16.92 2.55
CA ARG A 65 -4.87 -15.85 1.98
C ARG A 65 -4.10 -15.09 3.06
N SER A 66 -4.75 -14.76 4.19
CA SER A 66 -4.08 -14.14 5.34
C SER A 66 -2.91 -14.99 5.83
N ALA A 67 -3.10 -16.31 5.92
CA ALA A 67 -2.04 -17.25 6.31
C ALA A 67 -0.87 -17.27 5.31
N GLN A 68 -1.15 -17.20 4.00
CA GLN A 68 -0.12 -17.11 2.97
C GLN A 68 0.67 -15.79 3.04
N ILE A 69 -0.01 -14.66 3.22
CA ILE A 69 0.62 -13.34 3.41
C ILE A 69 1.51 -13.35 4.66
N ALA A 70 1.00 -13.88 5.78
CA ALA A 70 1.76 -14.00 7.02
C ALA A 70 3.01 -14.89 6.85
N LYS A 71 2.91 -15.99 6.11
CA LYS A 71 4.03 -16.88 5.80
C LYS A 71 5.08 -16.19 4.92
N LEU A 72 4.66 -15.45 3.89
CA LEU A 72 5.56 -14.65 3.06
C LEU A 72 6.29 -13.60 3.89
N ARG A 73 5.56 -12.88 4.76
CA ARG A 73 6.14 -11.92 5.70
C ARG A 73 7.21 -12.54 6.58
N GLU A 74 6.96 -13.72 7.15
CA GLU A 74 7.96 -14.37 8.02
C GLU A 74 9.18 -14.90 7.24
N THR A 75 8.96 -15.34 6.00
CA THR A 75 10.05 -15.72 5.09
C THR A 75 10.91 -14.51 4.76
N ALA A 76 10.28 -13.36 4.48
CA ALA A 76 10.97 -12.08 4.24
C ALA A 76 11.74 -11.61 5.49
N ASN A 77 11.14 -11.70 6.69
CA ASN A 77 11.81 -11.38 7.95
C ASN A 77 13.06 -12.26 8.15
N THR A 78 12.96 -13.56 7.83
CA THR A 78 14.09 -14.48 7.90
C THR A 78 15.21 -14.11 6.92
N ALA A 79 14.86 -13.76 5.68
CA ALA A 79 15.82 -13.26 4.70
C ALA A 79 16.50 -11.96 5.18
N PHE A 80 15.72 -11.04 5.76
CA PHE A 80 16.24 -9.79 6.33
C PHE A 80 17.23 -10.05 7.48
N ARG A 81 16.91 -10.95 8.41
CA ARG A 81 17.81 -11.34 9.53
C ARG A 81 19.12 -11.96 9.04
N LYS A 82 19.13 -12.58 7.86
CA LYS A 82 20.32 -13.09 7.18
C LYS A 82 21.06 -12.02 6.36
N SER A 83 20.72 -10.75 6.51
CA SER A 83 21.24 -9.62 5.74
C SER A 83 21.05 -9.75 4.22
N SER A 84 20.16 -10.64 3.78
CA SER A 84 19.83 -10.82 2.36
C SER A 84 18.73 -9.83 1.97
N PHE A 85 19.04 -8.54 2.02
CA PHE A 85 18.06 -7.45 1.92
C PHE A 85 17.33 -7.43 0.57
N GLY A 86 18.02 -7.69 -0.55
CA GLY A 86 17.39 -7.75 -1.86
C GLY A 86 16.34 -8.85 -1.97
N GLU A 87 16.59 -10.01 -1.35
CA GLU A 87 15.61 -11.11 -1.31
C GLU A 87 14.44 -10.77 -0.37
N ALA A 88 14.73 -10.15 0.77
CA ALA A 88 13.69 -9.67 1.68
C ALA A 88 12.73 -8.69 0.99
N ILE A 89 13.25 -7.74 0.20
CA ILE A 89 12.43 -6.79 -0.57
C ILE A 89 11.52 -7.53 -1.55
N LYS A 90 12.04 -8.49 -2.33
CA LYS A 90 11.22 -9.27 -3.28
C LYS A 90 10.09 -9.99 -2.56
N LEU A 91 10.38 -10.64 -1.44
CA LEU A 91 9.39 -11.37 -0.65
C LEU A 91 8.34 -10.44 -0.02
N TYR A 92 8.73 -9.26 0.47
CA TYR A 92 7.76 -8.26 0.93
C TYR A 92 6.89 -7.73 -0.21
N THR A 93 7.46 -7.48 -1.39
CA THR A 93 6.70 -7.07 -2.57
C THR A 93 5.66 -8.13 -2.95
N TYR A 94 6.04 -9.41 -3.01
CA TYR A 94 5.07 -10.48 -3.25
C TYR A 94 3.96 -10.55 -2.19
N ALA A 95 4.28 -10.29 -0.93
CA ALA A 95 3.28 -10.24 0.14
C ALA A 95 2.31 -9.04 -0.04
N ILE A 96 2.83 -7.88 -0.43
CA ILE A 96 2.04 -6.67 -0.72
C ILE A 96 1.13 -6.90 -1.92
N ASP A 97 1.65 -7.44 -3.02
CA ASP A 97 0.88 -7.75 -4.23
C ASP A 97 -0.25 -8.75 -3.91
N MET A 98 0.03 -9.76 -3.07
CA MET A 98 -0.97 -10.73 -2.63
C MET A 98 -2.06 -10.10 -1.74
N ALA A 99 -1.70 -9.13 -0.90
CA ALA A 99 -2.65 -8.39 -0.06
C ALA A 99 -3.52 -7.44 -0.90
N LEU A 100 -2.93 -6.73 -1.87
CA LEU A 100 -3.65 -5.83 -2.79
C LEU A 100 -4.55 -6.61 -3.77
N GLY A 101 -4.14 -7.80 -4.19
CA GLY A 101 -4.91 -8.68 -5.06
C GLY A 101 -6.07 -9.41 -4.35
N ARG A 102 -6.47 -8.98 -3.15
CA ARG A 102 -7.65 -9.52 -2.46
C ARG A 102 -8.92 -9.24 -3.27
N PRO A 103 -9.87 -10.19 -3.32
CA PRO A 103 -11.14 -9.94 -3.99
C PRO A 103 -11.87 -8.72 -3.42
N THR A 104 -12.50 -7.94 -4.29
CA THR A 104 -13.13 -6.65 -3.94
C THR A 104 -14.32 -6.77 -2.99
N TRP A 105 -14.89 -7.97 -2.86
CA TRP A 105 -15.99 -8.28 -1.94
C TRP A 105 -15.54 -8.68 -0.52
N GLU A 106 -14.23 -8.87 -0.30
CA GLU A 106 -13.72 -9.16 1.05
C GLU A 106 -13.67 -7.90 1.93
N HIS A 107 -13.64 -8.11 3.25
CA HIS A 107 -13.61 -7.02 4.21
C HIS A 107 -12.33 -6.18 4.09
N ILE A 108 -12.47 -4.89 3.73
CA ILE A 108 -11.35 -3.95 3.54
C ILE A 108 -10.44 -3.79 4.78
N GLY A 109 -10.98 -4.04 5.99
CA GLY A 109 -10.21 -3.96 7.22
C GLY A 109 -9.02 -4.92 7.24
N LEU A 110 -9.11 -6.09 6.58
CA LEU A 110 -7.99 -7.04 6.52
C LEU A 110 -6.80 -6.47 5.75
N VAL A 111 -7.07 -5.81 4.62
CA VAL A 111 -6.03 -5.13 3.82
C VAL A 111 -5.36 -4.03 4.66
N ARG A 112 -6.16 -3.27 5.42
CA ARG A 112 -5.66 -2.20 6.31
C ARG A 112 -4.84 -2.70 7.49
N GLU A 113 -5.04 -3.93 7.93
CA GLU A 113 -4.26 -4.57 8.99
C GLU A 113 -2.97 -5.23 8.44
N GLU A 114 -3.05 -5.84 7.25
CA GLU A 114 -1.96 -6.62 6.67
C GLU A 114 -0.91 -5.74 5.96
N LEU A 115 -1.33 -4.69 5.25
CA LEU A 115 -0.42 -3.86 4.44
C LEU A 115 0.57 -3.00 5.22
N PRO A 116 0.16 -2.23 6.25
CA PRO A 116 1.08 -1.34 6.96
C PRO A 116 2.37 -2.03 7.42
N PRO A 117 2.34 -3.17 8.15
CA PRO A 117 3.57 -3.81 8.60
C PRO A 117 4.44 -4.34 7.45
N LEU A 118 3.86 -4.70 6.30
CA LEU A 118 4.62 -5.11 5.12
C LEU A 118 5.40 -3.93 4.53
N PHE A 119 4.73 -2.80 4.31
CA PHE A 119 5.37 -1.57 3.87
C PHE A 119 6.44 -1.09 4.85
N THR A 120 6.12 -1.07 6.15
CA THR A 120 7.07 -0.70 7.20
C THR A 120 8.32 -1.56 7.13
N ASN A 121 8.18 -2.89 7.03
CA ASN A 121 9.33 -3.80 6.98
C ASN A 121 10.11 -3.73 5.66
N ARG A 122 9.44 -3.52 4.52
CA ARG A 122 10.11 -3.30 3.23
C ARG A 122 10.88 -1.99 3.21
N ALA A 123 10.35 -0.92 3.82
CA ALA A 123 11.08 0.33 4.04
C ALA A 123 12.39 0.09 4.81
N GLN A 124 12.37 -0.73 5.86
CA GLN A 124 13.59 -1.08 6.60
C GLN A 124 14.61 -1.83 5.73
N ALA A 125 14.15 -2.71 4.83
CA ALA A 125 15.02 -3.42 3.89
C ALA A 125 15.63 -2.50 2.83
N TYR A 126 14.88 -1.50 2.36
CA TYR A 126 15.39 -0.42 1.50
C TYR A 126 16.43 0.44 2.23
N MET A 127 16.15 0.85 3.46
CA MET A 127 17.09 1.60 4.30
C MET A 127 18.41 0.84 4.51
N ALA A 128 18.35 -0.48 4.70
CA ALA A 128 19.54 -1.33 4.83
C ALA A 128 20.41 -1.37 3.56
N GLN A 129 19.83 -1.04 2.40
CA GLN A 129 20.54 -0.86 1.12
C GLN A 129 20.78 0.61 0.76
N GLN A 130 20.51 1.54 1.69
CA GLN A 130 20.63 2.98 1.46
C GLN A 130 19.74 3.51 0.32
N GLN A 131 18.66 2.78 -0.01
CA GLN A 131 17.64 3.18 -0.97
C GLN A 131 16.61 4.08 -0.25
N TRP A 132 17.02 5.31 0.06
CA TRP A 132 16.27 6.21 0.93
C TRP A 132 14.94 6.69 0.33
N ALA A 133 14.88 6.89 -0.99
CA ALA A 133 13.67 7.35 -1.66
C ALA A 133 12.57 6.30 -1.60
N GLU A 134 12.89 5.06 -1.94
CA GLU A 134 11.99 3.91 -1.88
C GLU A 134 11.58 3.61 -0.43
N GLY A 135 12.52 3.69 0.51
CA GLY A 135 12.25 3.55 1.94
C GLY A 135 11.27 4.60 2.46
N TYR A 136 11.41 5.86 2.03
CA TYR A 136 10.49 6.94 2.38
C TYR A 136 9.09 6.70 1.79
N VAL A 137 8.99 6.31 0.51
CA VAL A 137 7.70 6.03 -0.14
C VAL A 137 6.97 4.90 0.59
N ASP A 138 7.65 3.82 0.93
CA ASP A 138 7.04 2.71 1.68
C ASP A 138 6.59 3.15 3.09
N ALA A 139 7.43 3.90 3.82
CA ALA A 139 7.05 4.44 5.12
C ALA A 139 5.80 5.33 5.01
N LYS A 140 5.72 6.15 3.96
CA LYS A 140 4.57 7.01 3.68
C LYS A 140 3.32 6.21 3.36
N SER A 141 3.40 5.21 2.49
CA SER A 141 2.28 4.30 2.19
C SER A 141 1.76 3.58 3.43
N SER A 142 2.65 3.17 4.35
CA SER A 142 2.23 2.56 5.62
C SER A 142 1.41 3.52 6.50
N ILE A 143 1.88 4.77 6.61
CA ILE A 143 1.21 5.83 7.41
C ILE A 143 -0.12 6.27 6.78
N GLU A 144 -0.21 6.35 5.46
CA GLU A 144 -1.45 6.69 4.76
C GLU A 144 -2.57 5.66 5.01
N ILE A 145 -2.20 4.40 5.30
CA ILE A 145 -3.15 3.34 5.65
C ILE A 145 -3.47 3.37 7.15
N THR A 146 -2.44 3.37 7.99
CA THR A 146 -2.57 3.33 9.46
C THR A 146 -1.53 4.25 10.10
N ALA A 147 -1.98 5.46 10.49
CA ALA A 147 -1.12 6.48 11.06
C ALA A 147 -0.87 6.32 12.57
N THR A 148 -1.85 5.77 13.32
CA THR A 148 -1.80 5.61 14.78
C THR A 148 -1.26 4.24 15.18
N GLY A 149 -0.41 4.20 16.20
CA GLY A 149 0.25 2.97 16.66
C GLY A 149 1.34 2.50 15.69
N ASN A 150 1.87 3.40 14.85
CA ASN A 150 2.80 3.09 13.77
C ASN A 150 4.07 3.95 13.83
N SER A 151 4.55 4.23 15.04
CA SER A 151 5.80 4.97 15.32
C SER A 151 7.01 4.50 14.50
N LYS A 152 7.13 3.19 14.21
CA LYS A 152 8.22 2.65 13.38
C LYS A 152 8.21 3.22 11.96
N SER A 153 7.04 3.40 11.35
CA SER A 153 6.95 3.98 10.00
C SER A 153 7.25 5.47 10.02
N TRP A 154 6.75 6.20 11.03
CA TRP A 154 7.12 7.59 11.25
C TRP A 154 8.63 7.76 11.36
N TRP A 155 9.28 6.93 12.18
CA TRP A 155 10.73 7.01 12.38
C TRP A 155 11.51 6.65 11.11
N ARG A 156 11.12 5.58 10.41
CA ARG A 156 11.77 5.17 9.14
C ARG A 156 11.64 6.23 8.06
N GLY A 157 10.46 6.82 7.90
CA GLY A 157 10.22 7.91 6.95
C GLY A 157 11.06 9.14 7.27
N GLY A 158 11.09 9.56 8.55
CA GLY A 158 11.91 10.68 9.00
C GLY A 158 13.40 10.43 8.78
N LYS A 159 13.88 9.22 9.09
CA LYS A 159 15.28 8.83 8.89
C LYS A 159 15.66 8.85 7.41
N CYS A 160 14.79 8.37 6.52
CA CYS A 160 15.03 8.46 5.07
C CYS A 160 15.12 9.92 4.60
N LEU A 161 14.25 10.82 5.08
CA LEU A 161 14.30 12.24 4.75
C LEU A 161 15.61 12.90 5.25
N VAL A 162 16.05 12.55 6.46
CA VAL A 162 17.34 12.98 7.03
C VAL A 162 18.51 12.54 6.15
N GLU A 163 18.58 11.26 5.76
CA GLU A 163 19.67 10.74 4.93
C GLU A 163 19.66 11.31 3.50
N MET A 164 18.49 11.76 3.00
CA MET A 164 18.39 12.52 1.75
C MET A 164 18.72 14.01 1.89
N GLY A 165 19.03 14.50 3.11
CA GLY A 165 19.28 15.92 3.38
C GLY A 165 18.03 16.81 3.27
N ARG A 166 16.82 16.23 3.27
CA ARG A 166 15.55 16.95 3.17
C ARG A 166 15.06 17.35 4.57
N TRP A 167 15.85 18.21 5.22
CA TRP A 167 15.71 18.51 6.66
C TRP A 167 14.36 19.13 7.05
N GLU A 168 13.88 20.10 6.28
CA GLU A 168 12.61 20.78 6.57
C GLU A 168 11.41 19.82 6.46
N GLU A 169 11.44 18.93 5.46
CA GLU A 169 10.43 17.89 5.31
C GLU A 169 10.52 16.84 6.43
N ALA A 170 11.74 16.48 6.84
CA ALA A 170 11.95 15.56 7.96
C ALA A 170 11.35 16.13 9.26
N ARG A 171 11.52 17.43 9.50
CA ARG A 171 10.94 18.13 10.65
C ARG A 171 9.42 18.01 10.66
N GLN A 172 8.76 18.47 9.59
CA GLN A 172 7.30 18.43 9.47
C GLN A 172 6.75 17.00 9.59
N TRP A 173 7.47 16.03 9.01
CA TRP A 173 7.12 14.62 9.09
C TRP A 173 7.14 14.08 10.53
N ILE A 174 8.21 14.36 11.29
CA ILE A 174 8.37 13.85 12.65
C ILE A 174 7.47 14.61 13.64
N GLU A 175 7.27 15.93 13.46
CA GLU A 175 6.31 16.72 14.25
C GLU A 175 4.91 16.09 14.16
N LYS A 176 4.43 15.82 12.95
CA LYS A 176 3.15 15.14 12.72
C LYS A 176 3.11 13.74 13.34
N GLY A 177 4.19 12.98 13.27
CA GLY A 177 4.28 11.67 13.90
C GLY A 177 4.17 11.72 15.43
N LEU A 178 4.79 12.73 16.05
CA LEU A 178 4.72 12.96 17.50
C LEU A 178 3.32 13.41 17.96
N GLU A 179 2.62 14.22 17.15
CA GLU A 179 1.24 14.61 17.40
C GLU A 179 0.29 13.41 17.39
N ILE A 180 0.46 12.49 16.42
CA ILE A 180 -0.43 11.34 16.23
C ILE A 180 -0.14 10.20 17.22
N GLU A 181 1.13 9.84 17.44
CA GLU A 181 1.49 8.76 18.37
C GLU A 181 1.34 9.19 19.85
N GLY A 182 1.29 10.50 20.09
CA GLY A 182 1.27 11.09 21.41
C GLY A 182 2.66 11.13 22.07
N VAL A 183 2.86 12.11 22.94
CA VAL A 183 4.15 12.45 23.56
C VAL A 183 4.74 11.31 24.41
N ASN A 184 3.91 10.36 24.85
CA ASN A 184 4.29 9.21 25.69
C ASN A 184 4.05 7.84 25.00
N GLY A 185 3.83 7.82 23.68
CA GLY A 185 3.68 6.58 22.92
C GLY A 185 4.97 5.74 22.87
N GLU A 186 4.85 4.46 22.57
CA GLU A 186 5.93 3.46 22.61
C GLU A 186 7.16 3.83 21.73
N GLY A 187 6.98 4.66 20.69
CA GLY A 187 8.07 5.17 19.84
C GLY A 187 8.33 6.68 19.93
N SER A 188 7.70 7.39 20.88
CA SER A 188 7.85 8.85 20.98
C SER A 188 9.28 9.27 21.33
N ARG A 189 10.01 8.44 22.09
CA ARG A 189 11.41 8.67 22.45
C ARG A 189 12.33 8.66 21.23
N GLU A 190 12.16 7.67 20.35
CA GLU A 190 12.97 7.53 19.14
C GLU A 190 12.68 8.67 18.15
N LEU A 191 11.41 9.07 18.03
CA LEU A 191 11.01 10.22 17.21
C LEU A 191 11.58 11.54 17.76
N LYS A 192 11.56 11.76 19.07
CA LYS A 192 12.18 12.95 19.70
C LYS A 192 13.69 12.98 19.48
N ALA A 193 14.38 11.85 19.64
CA ALA A 193 15.81 11.77 19.36
C ALA A 193 16.13 12.10 17.89
N LEU A 194 15.32 11.60 16.96
CA LEU A 194 15.47 11.92 15.54
C LEU A 194 15.14 13.40 15.25
N MET A 195 14.19 14.01 15.97
CA MET A 195 13.91 15.44 15.87
C MET A 195 15.12 16.29 16.26
N GLU A 196 15.81 15.94 17.35
CA GLU A 196 17.04 16.63 17.76
C GLU A 196 18.13 16.55 16.67
N ASP A 197 18.25 15.41 15.98
CA ASP A 197 19.14 15.26 14.82
C ASP A 197 18.75 16.19 13.67
N VAL A 198 17.45 16.30 13.38
CA VAL A 198 16.91 17.17 12.33
C VAL A 198 17.18 18.65 12.65
N GLU A 199 16.93 19.11 13.87
CA GLU A 199 17.19 20.50 14.26
C GLU A 199 18.68 20.85 14.16
N ARG A 200 19.57 19.93 14.55
CA ARG A 200 21.01 20.11 14.36
C ARG A 200 21.40 20.17 12.88
N GLY A 201 20.77 19.34 12.04
CA GLY A 201 20.95 19.35 10.59
C GLY A 201 20.53 20.67 9.96
N LEU A 202 19.33 21.16 10.30
CA LEU A 202 18.81 22.46 9.88
C LEU A 202 19.73 23.62 10.28
N GLY A 203 20.24 23.61 11.52
CA GLY A 203 21.17 24.62 12.00
C GLY A 203 22.46 24.68 11.15
N ARG A 204 23.01 23.52 10.79
CA ARG A 204 24.20 23.42 9.91
C ARG A 204 23.91 23.90 8.50
N GLU A 205 22.76 23.53 7.93
CA GLU A 205 22.35 23.97 6.59
C GLU A 205 22.11 25.48 6.51
N ARG A 206 21.51 26.07 7.55
CA ARG A 206 21.33 27.53 7.61
C ARG A 206 22.67 28.25 7.73
N ALA A 207 23.59 27.71 8.53
CA ALA A 207 24.93 28.27 8.70
C ALA A 207 25.81 28.14 7.44
N SER A 208 25.57 27.17 6.56
CA SER A 208 26.32 27.04 5.30
C SER A 208 25.78 27.90 4.16
N ARG A 209 24.55 28.42 4.30
CA ARG A 209 23.88 29.28 3.31
C ARG A 209 24.00 30.79 3.61
N GLY A 210 24.41 31.16 4.82
CA GLY A 210 24.67 32.55 5.24
C GLY A 210 26.14 32.91 5.08
#